data_AF-X1S344-F1
#
_entry.id   AF-X1S344-F1
#
_cell.length_a   1.000
_cell.length_b   1.000
_cell.length_c   1.000
_cell.angle_alpha   90.00
_cell.angle_beta   90.00
_cell.angle_gamma   90.00
#
_symmetry.space_group_name_H-M   'P 1'
#
loop_
_entity.id
_entity.type
_entity.pdbx_description
1 polymer ?
#
loop_
_entity_poly.entity_id
_entity_poly.type
_entity_poly.pdbx_seq_one_letter_code
_entity_poly.pdbx_strand_id
1 'polypeptide(L)' 'VIKGMALIDLYDAYRKFEFSQEESYTLDFIAKKVTGQGKIESSSNIKWLWKNDLDRLIKYNVNDVKITKDINDKLRLL' A
#
# COMPACT_ATOMS: atom_id res chain seq x y z
N VAL A 1 12.10 10.39 15.70
CA VAL A 1 12.64 9.02 15.93
C VAL A 1 12.10 8.51 17.26
N ILE A 2 11.49 7.33 17.26
CA ILE A 2 11.02 6.67 18.49
C ILE A 2 12.20 5.82 19.01
N LYS A 3 12.71 6.14 20.21
CA LYS A 3 13.88 5.43 20.76
C LYS A 3 13.55 3.95 20.99
N GLY A 4 14.47 3.06 20.63
CA GLY A 4 14.31 1.61 20.77
C GLY A 4 13.48 0.93 19.67
N MET A 5 13.01 1.67 18.67
CA MET A 5 12.24 1.12 17.54
C MET A 5 12.88 1.52 16.20
N ALA A 6 13.07 0.54 15.32
CA ALA A 6 13.43 0.79 13.93
C ALA A 6 12.15 1.02 13.12
N LEU A 7 12.02 2.22 12.54
CA LEU A 7 10.93 2.56 11.63
C LEU A 7 11.47 2.40 10.21
N ILE A 8 10.94 1.42 9.48
CA ILE A 8 11.28 1.17 8.08
C ILE A 8 10.04 1.44 7.25
N ASP A 9 10.13 2.44 6.39
CA ASP A 9 9.08 2.72 5.40
C ASP A 9 9.25 1.76 4.23
N LEU A 10 8.20 1.01 3.91
CA LEU A 10 8.19 0.07 2.80
C LEU A 10 8.29 0.77 1.43
N TYR A 11 7.88 2.03 1.32
CA TYR A 11 8.10 2.83 0.11
C TYR A 11 9.60 3.06 -0.11
N ASP A 12 10.32 3.47 0.94
CA ASP A 12 11.76 3.69 0.87
C ASP A 12 12.52 2.37 0.68
N ALA A 13 12.06 1.29 1.31
CA ALA A 13 12.62 -0.04 1.11
C ALA A 13 12.46 -0.47 -0.36
N TYR A 14 11.25 -0.41 -0.90
CA TYR A 14 10.97 -0.76 -2.30
C TYR A 14 11.88 0.00 -3.28
N ARG A 15 11.99 1.32 -3.13
CA ARG A 15 12.82 2.17 -4.00
C ARG A 15 14.32 1.92 -3.92
N LYS A 16 14.80 1.36 -2.81
CA LYS A 16 16.22 1.03 -2.63
C LYS A 16 16.56 -0.35 -3.18
N PHE A 17 15.60 -1.28 -3.11
CA PHE A 17 15.78 -2.63 -3.62
C PHE A 17 15.56 -2.70 -5.13
N GLU A 18 14.63 -1.92 -5.67
CA GLU A 18 14.45 -1.84 -7.11
C GLU A 18 15.33 -0.78 -7.75
N PHE A 19 16.14 -1.21 -8.71
CA PHE A 19 17.12 -0.36 -9.41
C PHE A 19 16.49 0.45 -10.55
N SER A 20 15.20 0.22 -10.85
CA SER A 20 14.47 0.91 -11.92
C SER A 20 13.50 1.96 -11.36
N GLN A 21 13.42 3.11 -12.05
CA GLN A 21 12.40 4.11 -11.73
C GLN A 21 11.03 3.66 -12.25
N GLU A 22 10.03 3.72 -11.38
CA GLU A 22 8.64 3.46 -11.74
C GLU A 22 7.95 4.71 -12.29
N GLU A 23 6.96 4.51 -13.16
CA GLU A 23 6.10 5.59 -13.65
C GLU A 23 5.21 6.18 -12.54
N SER A 24 4.88 5.35 -11.53
CA SER A 24 4.14 5.76 -10.34
C SER A 24 4.52 4.87 -9.16
N TYR A 25 4.53 5.46 -7.97
CA TYR A 25 4.75 4.72 -6.72
C TYR A 25 3.51 4.66 -5.84
N THR A 26 2.33 4.88 -6.42
CA THR A 26 1.09 4.62 -5.70
C THR A 26 0.98 3.14 -5.33
N LEU A 27 0.40 2.85 -4.18
CA LEU A 27 0.25 1.47 -3.69
C LEU A 27 -0.46 0.60 -4.74
N ASP A 28 -1.48 1.12 -5.44
CA ASP A 28 -2.18 0.40 -6.51
C ASP A 28 -1.27 0.04 -7.69
N PHE A 29 -0.48 0.99 -8.19
CA PHE A 29 0.43 0.77 -9.31
C PHE A 29 1.48 -0.30 -8.98
N ILE A 30 2.13 -0.15 -7.81
CA ILE A 30 3.15 -1.10 -7.36
C ILE A 30 2.54 -2.47 -7.08
N ALA A 31 1.35 -2.53 -6.45
CA ALA A 31 0.65 -3.78 -6.20
C ALA A 31 0.32 -4.52 -7.50
N LYS A 32 -0.22 -3.83 -8.51
CA LYS A 32 -0.49 -4.40 -9.83
C LYS A 32 0.78 -4.94 -10.49
N LYS A 33 1.88 -4.19 -10.43
CA LYS A 33 3.17 -4.62 -11.00
C LYS A 33 3.73 -5.85 -10.30
N VAL A 34 3.78 -5.83 -8.96
CA VAL A 34 4.45 -6.86 -8.15
C VAL A 34 3.57 -8.09 -8.00
N THR A 35 2.32 -7.93 -7.60
CA THR A 35 1.43 -9.04 -7.21
C THR A 35 0.48 -9.46 -8.33
N GLY A 36 0.25 -8.60 -9.33
CA GLY A 36 -0.80 -8.78 -10.34
C GLY A 36 -2.19 -8.40 -9.85
N GLN A 37 -2.33 -8.04 -8.56
CA GLN A 37 -3.58 -7.63 -7.94
C GLN A 37 -3.51 -6.15 -7.56
N GLY A 38 -4.52 -5.39 -7.96
CA GLY A 38 -4.65 -3.97 -7.61
C GLY A 38 -5.51 -3.76 -6.37
N LYS A 39 -5.61 -2.50 -5.94
CA LYS A 39 -6.63 -2.09 -4.99
C LYS A 39 -8.03 -2.36 -5.55
N ILE A 40 -8.95 -2.65 -4.64
CA ILE A 40 -10.38 -2.63 -4.95
C ILE A 40 -10.73 -1.19 -5.36
N GLU A 41 -11.24 -0.99 -6.57
CA GLU A 41 -11.65 0.33 -7.04
C GLU A 41 -12.79 0.86 -6.18
N SER A 42 -12.50 1.87 -5.36
CA SER A 42 -13.53 2.70 -4.75
C SER A 42 -13.90 3.79 -5.75
N SER A 43 -15.05 3.65 -6.42
CA SER A 43 -15.64 4.71 -7.25
C SER A 43 -15.96 5.99 -6.45
N SER A 44 -15.96 5.91 -5.12
CA SER A 44 -16.28 7.00 -4.19
C SER A 44 -15.02 7.55 -3.52
N ASN A 45 -14.91 8.89 -3.42
CA ASN A 45 -13.81 9.57 -2.71
C ASN A 45 -13.83 9.24 -1.20
N ILE A 46 -12.65 9.09 -0.58
CA ILE A 46 -12.46 8.86 0.87
C ILE A 46 -13.28 9.84 1.73
N LYS A 47 -13.34 11.13 1.36
CA LYS A 47 -14.13 12.13 2.11
C LYS A 47 -15.62 11.81 2.14
N TRP A 48 -16.15 11.21 1.07
CA TRP A 48 -17.53 10.80 1.00
C TRP A 48 -17.76 9.53 1.83
N LEU A 49 -16.85 8.55 1.73
CA LEU A 49 -16.91 7.32 2.54
C LEU A 49 -16.89 7.64 4.04
N TRP A 50 -16.02 8.55 4.47
CA TRP A 50 -15.97 8.99 5.86
C TRP A 50 -17.32 9.51 6.40
N LYS A 51 -18.09 10.21 5.57
CA LYS A 51 -19.36 10.83 5.97
C LYS A 51 -20.57 9.91 5.82
N ASN A 52 -20.53 8.99 4.86
CA ASN A 52 -21.72 8.26 4.40
C ASN A 52 -21.60 6.74 4.49
N ASP A 53 -20.40 6.18 4.55
CA ASP A 53 -20.17 4.73 4.52
C ASP A 53 -18.84 4.34 5.20
N LEU A 54 -18.88 4.31 6.53
CA LEU A 54 -17.72 4.00 7.37
C LEU A 54 -17.28 2.54 7.22
N ASP A 55 -18.22 1.60 7.06
CA ASP A 55 -17.91 0.17 6.92
C ASP A 55 -17.10 -0.10 5.65
N ARG A 56 -17.46 0.55 4.54
CA ARG A 56 -16.68 0.47 3.31
C ARG A 56 -15.30 1.11 3.44
N LEU A 57 -15.19 2.23 4.18
CA LEU A 57 -13.90 2.84 4.47
C LEU A 57 -12.98 1.89 5.24
N ILE A 58 -13.50 1.23 6.29
CA ILE A 58 -12.73 0.28 7.09
C ILE A 58 -12.27 -0.90 6.22
N LYS A 59 -13.17 -1.47 5.41
CA LYS A 59 -12.82 -2.56 4.47
C LYS A 59 -11.72 -2.15 3.49
N TYR A 60 -11.80 -0.93 2.96
CA TYR A 60 -10.77 -0.38 2.07
C TYR A 60 -9.42 -0.23 2.78
N ASN A 61 -9.40 0.32 4.00
CA ASN A 61 -8.17 0.49 4.76
C ASN A 61 -7.51 -0.85 5.14
N VAL A 62 -8.31 -1.84 5.54
CA VAL A 62 -7.81 -3.20 5.82
C VAL A 62 -7.23 -3.84 4.56
N ASN A 63 -7.86 -3.63 3.40
CA ASN A 63 -7.35 -4.10 2.12
C ASN A 63 -5.97 -3.48 1.78
N ASP A 64 -5.79 -2.18 2.04
CA ASP A 64 -4.51 -1.51 1.82
C ASP A 64 -3.37 -2.14 2.63
N VAL A 65 -3.60 -2.43 3.91
CA VAL A 65 -2.60 -3.09 4.78
C VAL A 65 -2.25 -4.49 4.27
N LYS A 66 -3.25 -5.24 3.77
CA LYS A 66 -3.02 -6.57 3.19
C LYS A 66 -2.15 -6.50 1.95
N ILE A 67 -2.45 -5.58 1.04
CA ILE A 67 -1.65 -5.38 -0.18
C ILE A 67 -0.21 -5.03 0.18
N THR A 68 0.01 -4.15 1.16
CA THR A 68 1.36 -3.79 1.61
C THR A 68 2.12 -5.01 2.15
N LYS A 69 1.45 -5.89 2.91
CA LYS A 69 2.04 -7.15 3.37
C LYS A 69 2.36 -8.09 2.21
N ASP A 70 1.45 -8.25 1.25
CA ASP A 70 1.64 -9.14 0.10
C ASP A 70 2.81 -8.70 -0.79
N ILE A 71 2.99 -7.38 -0.97
CA ILE A 71 4.17 -6.81 -1.65
C ILE A 71 5.44 -7.16 -0.87
N ASN A 72 5.46 -6.94 0.45
CA ASN A 72 6.61 -7.29 1.28
C ASN A 72 6.94 -8.78 1.21
N ASP A 73 5.95 -9.65 1.35
CA ASP A 73 6.13 -11.11 1.36
C ASP A 73 6.67 -11.60 0.00
N LYS A 74 6.25 -10.99 -1.11
CA LYS A 74 6.69 -11.36 -2.46
C LYS A 74 8.12 -10.89 -2.78
N LEU A 75 8.50 -9.70 -2.30
CA LEU A 75 9.82 -9.11 -2.56
C LEU A 75 10.84 -9.39 -1.45
N ARG A 76 10.38 -9.89 -0.30
CA ARG A 76 11.18 -10.15 0.91
C ARG A 76 12.03 -8.94 1.32
N LEU A 77 11.39 -7.76 1.37
CA LEU A 77 12.07 -6.51 1.75
C LEU A 77 12.44 -6.47 3.23
N LEU A 78 11.67 -7.20 4.06
CA LEU A 78 11.84 -7.45 5.49
C LEU A 78 11.46 -8.91 5.78
#